data_AF-A0A2E0ER77-F1
#
_entry.id   AF-A0A2E0ER77-F1
#
_cell.length_a   1.000
_cell.length_b   1.000
_cell.length_c   1.000
_cell.angle_alpha   90.00
_cell.angle_beta   90.00
_cell.angle_gamma   90.00
#
_symmetry.space_group_name_H-M   'P 1'
#
loop_
_entity.id
_entity.type
_entity.pdbx_description
1 polymer ?
#
loop_
_entity_poly.entity_id
_entity_poly.type
_entity_poly.pdbx_seq_one_letter_code
_entity_poly.pdbx_strand_id
1 'polypeptide(L)' 'MINALVKVYEANIEKANATIKIYLENAVGIGEHPNIIDEIDKQVDIVSSNEHKIDIIRSFK' A
#
# COMPACT_ATOMS: atom_id res chain seq x y z
N MET A 1 9.85 -16.90 -11.72
CA MET A 1 10.14 -16.51 -10.32
C MET A 1 10.03 -15.00 -10.11
N ILE A 2 10.84 -14.17 -10.79
CA ILE A 2 10.77 -12.69 -10.70
C ILE A 2 9.35 -12.15 -10.92
N ASN A 3 8.67 -12.60 -11.98
CA ASN A 3 7.29 -12.17 -12.25
C ASN A 3 6.30 -12.50 -11.12
N ALA A 4 6.48 -13.64 -10.43
CA ALA A 4 5.62 -14.01 -9.31
C ALA A 4 5.86 -13.08 -8.11
N LEU A 5 7.11 -12.72 -7.84
CA LEU A 5 7.46 -11.82 -6.75
C LEU A 5 6.97 -10.38 -7.00
N VAL A 6 7.06 -9.91 -8.25
CA VAL A 6 6.45 -8.63 -8.66
C VAL A 6 4.93 -8.64 -8.43
N LYS A 7 4.24 -9.73 -8.78
CA LYS A 7 2.79 -9.85 -8.54
C LYS A 7 2.41 -9.81 -7.07
N VAL A 8 3.25 -10.35 -6.18
CA VAL A 8 3.05 -10.24 -4.73
C VAL A 8 3.15 -8.79 -4.26
N TYR A 9 4.14 -8.04 -4.74
CA TYR A 9 4.30 -6.64 -4.38
C TYR A 9 3.18 -5.75 -4.94
N GLU A 10 2.77 -5.97 -6.19
CA GLU A 10 1.59 -5.32 -6.78
C GLU A 10 0.33 -5.58 -5.95
N ALA A 11 0.10 -6.81 -5.50
CA ALA A 11 -1.05 -7.13 -4.65
C ALA A 11 -1.01 -6.42 -3.29
N ASN A 12 0.18 -6.28 -2.69
CA ASN A 12 0.34 -5.53 -1.44
C ASN A 12 0.04 -4.04 -1.63
N ILE A 13 0.51 -3.45 -2.74
CA ILE A 13 0.23 -2.06 -3.11
C ILE A 13 -1.27 -1.84 -3.29
N GLU A 14 -1.95 -2.70 -4.04
CA GLU A 14 -3.40 -2.61 -4.25
C GLU A 14 -4.19 -2.71 -2.94
N LYS A 15 -3.78 -3.60 -2.02
CA LYS A 15 -4.40 -3.71 -0.70
C LYS A 15 -4.22 -2.43 0.14
N ALA A 16 -3.02 -1.85 0.14
CA ALA A 16 -2.73 -0.61 0.85
C ALA A 16 -3.53 0.56 0.26
N ASN A 17 -3.56 0.68 -1.07
CA ASN A 17 -4.34 1.70 -1.78
C ASN A 17 -5.84 1.60 -1.50
N ALA A 18 -6.41 0.39 -1.52
CA ALA A 18 -7.81 0.18 -1.16
C ALA A 18 -8.11 0.62 0.28
N THR A 19 -7.18 0.35 1.21
CA THR A 19 -7.30 0.74 2.62
C THR A 19 -7.25 2.27 2.79
N ILE A 20 -6.29 2.93 2.14
CA ILE A 20 -6.18 4.40 2.11
C ILE A 20 -7.47 5.01 1.55
N LYS A 21 -7.96 4.47 0.43
CA LYS A 21 -9.19 4.93 -0.21
C LYS A 21 -10.41 4.81 0.72
N ILE A 22 -10.52 3.72 1.48
CA ILE A 22 -11.57 3.57 2.49
C ILE A 22 -11.50 4.69 3.53
N TYR A 23 -10.32 5.01 4.05
CA TYR A 23 -10.16 6.08 5.03
C TYR A 23 -10.45 7.48 4.45
N LEU A 24 -10.09 7.73 3.19
CA LEU A 24 -10.32 9.02 2.53
C LEU A 24 -11.77 9.23 2.08
N GLU A 25 -12.44 8.19 1.60
CA GLU A 25 -13.79 8.29 1.00
C GLU A 25 -14.93 7.95 1.97
N ASN A 26 -14.71 7.05 2.94
CA ASN A 26 -15.73 6.62 3.90
C ASN A 26 -15.57 7.30 5.28
N ALA A 27 -15.12 8.55 5.31
CA ALA A 27 -14.93 9.32 6.54
C ALA A 27 -16.21 9.44 7.40
N VAL A 28 -17.40 9.24 6.81
CA VAL A 28 -18.69 9.22 7.52
C VAL A 28 -18.88 7.86 8.21
N GLY A 29 -18.52 7.78 9.50
CA GLY A 29 -18.69 6.60 10.36
C GLY A 29 -17.37 5.96 10.85
N ILE A 30 -16.27 6.13 10.12
CA ILE A 30 -14.91 5.70 10.53
C ILE A 30 -14.11 6.86 11.14
N GLY A 31 -14.53 8.12 10.91
CA GLY A 31 -13.92 9.35 11.42
C GLY A 31 -13.82 9.48 12.95
N GLU A 32 -14.36 8.53 13.71
CA GLU A 32 -14.21 8.46 15.18
C GLU A 32 -12.90 7.80 15.64
N HIS A 33 -12.10 7.21 14.72
CA HIS A 33 -10.81 6.65 15.10
C HIS A 33 -9.73 7.75 15.13
N PRO A 34 -9.13 8.08 16.29
CA PRO A 34 -8.24 9.24 16.44
C PRO A 34 -6.93 9.17 15.63
N ASN A 35 -6.61 8.00 15.05
CA ASN A 35 -5.31 7.71 14.44
C ASN A 35 -5.40 7.39 12.93
N ILE A 36 -6.40 7.93 12.21
CA ILE A 36 -6.54 7.70 10.75
C ILE A 36 -5.29 8.17 10.00
N ILE A 37 -4.69 9.29 10.41
CA ILE A 37 -3.47 9.82 9.78
C ILE A 37 -2.32 8.82 9.91
N ASP A 38 -2.07 8.33 11.13
CA ASP A 38 -1.02 7.32 11.38
C ASP A 38 -1.28 6.03 10.62
N GLU A 39 -2.55 5.64 10.46
CA GLU A 39 -2.89 4.44 9.72
C GLU A 39 -2.69 4.61 8.21
N ILE A 40 -3.06 5.77 7.65
CA ILE A 40 -2.75 6.12 6.26
C ILE A 40 -1.22 6.14 6.04
N ASP A 41 -0.47 6.73 6.96
CA ASP A 41 1.01 6.82 6.89
C ASP A 41 1.65 5.41 6.79
N LYS A 42 1.21 4.46 7.62
CA LYS A 42 1.64 3.05 7.52
C LYS A 42 1.33 2.42 6.16
N GLN A 43 0.15 2.72 5.59
CA GLN A 43 -0.19 2.19 4.27
C GLN A 43 0.69 2.82 3.18
N VAL A 44 1.03 4.11 3.29
CA VAL A 44 1.97 4.79 2.38
C VAL A 44 3.36 4.15 2.46
N ASP A 45 3.84 3.82 3.65
CA ASP A 45 5.12 3.10 3.83
C ASP A 45 5.11 1.72 3.14
N ILE A 46 3.98 0.99 3.22
CA ILE A 46 3.82 -0.28 2.52
C ILE A 46 3.92 -0.07 1.01
N VAL A 47 3.24 0.93 0.46
CA VAL A 47 3.29 1.24 -0.98
C VAL A 47 4.72 1.56 -1.40
N SER A 48 5.36 2.54 -0.75
CA SER A 48 6.73 2.98 -1.05
C SER A 48 7.74 1.83 -0.97
N SER A 49 7.66 0.99 0.08
CA SER A 49 8.55 -0.16 0.24
C SER A 49 8.39 -1.20 -0.87
N ASN A 50 7.15 -1.49 -1.30
CA ASN A 50 6.88 -2.48 -2.34
C ASN A 50 7.23 -1.94 -3.73
N GLU A 51 6.99 -0.66 -4.02
CA GLU A 51 7.42 -0.01 -5.26
C GLU A 51 8.94 -0.08 -5.42
N HIS A 52 9.69 0.30 -4.38
CA HIS A 52 11.15 0.21 -4.40
C HIS A 52 11.66 -1.22 -4.60
N LYS A 53 11.02 -2.22 -3.97
CA LYS A 53 11.36 -3.64 -4.18
C LYS A 53 11.09 -4.10 -5.60
N ILE A 54 10.00 -3.64 -6.23
CA ILE A 54 9.71 -3.92 -7.64
C ILE A 54 10.82 -3.37 -8.52
N ASP A 55 11.27 -2.13 -8.29
CA ASP A 55 12.32 -1.49 -9.09
C ASP A 55 13.66 -2.23 -8.98
N ILE A 56 14.08 -2.57 -7.74
CA ILE A 56 15.27 -3.39 -7.51
C ILE A 56 15.16 -4.72 -8.25
N ILE A 57 14.03 -5.42 -8.11
CA ILE A 57 13.88 -6.74 -8.75
C ILE A 57 13.88 -6.65 -10.27
N ARG A 58 13.27 -5.61 -10.83
CA ARG A 58 13.26 -5.37 -12.28
C ARG A 58 14.64 -5.03 -12.81
N SER A 59 15.53 -4.44 -12.00
CA SER A 59 16.93 -4.17 -12.40
C SER A 59 17.78 -5.42 -12.64
N PHE A 60 17.38 -6.59 -12.13
CA PHE A 60 18.07 -7.87 -12.36
C PHE A 60 17.62 -8.59 -13.62
N LYS A 61 16.71 -7.99 -14.39
CA LYS A 61 16.15 -8.56 -15.62
C LYS A 61 16.90 -8.05 -16.84
#